data_AF-A0A934S6G3-F1
#
_entry.id   AF-A0A934S6G3-F1
#
_cell.length_a   1.000
_cell.length_b   1.000
_cell.length_c   1.000
_cell.angle_alpha   90.00
_cell.angle_beta   90.00
_cell.angle_gamma   90.00
#
_symmetry.space_group_name_H-M   'P 1'
#
loop_
_entity.id
_entity.type
_entity.pdbx_description
1 polymer ?
#
loop_
_entity_poly.entity_id
_entity_poly.type
_entity_poly.pdbx_seq_one_letter_code
_entity_poly.pdbx_strand_id
1 'polypeptide(L)'
;MASLAVAGTSHAAVVTGAGEASGLTVDASVTLLGSGLLDLEVGPVAEIADDSSSPFTDSDTVISVTSTTLLLGNVDTGAVTTSIDSDVDGGFGIRTSTSTAMVDSLDLALLGGIGADTLSVTADTVTSSAMVSGDYGAMTLTGTSGVENLQISVAGSAITIPVDAFSTANNVLLDLAGVRIVLNEQIDTSSSGAGFDNGALEVNAIHITVDGSLVATGVDADIVIGHSFASLNSVPEPGSIALGATGLLMLVGYRRRKA
;
A
#
# COMPACT_ATOMS: atom_id res chain seq x y z
N MET A 1 14.97 -17.45 -54.23
CA MET A 1 13.69 -17.05 -53.59
C MET A 1 13.94 -16.88 -52.10
N ALA A 2 14.03 -15.64 -51.63
CA ALA A 2 14.23 -15.32 -50.22
C ALA A 2 12.88 -15.51 -49.49
N SER A 3 12.82 -16.48 -48.58
CA SER A 3 11.70 -16.65 -47.66
C SER A 3 11.83 -15.58 -46.58
N LEU A 4 11.05 -14.51 -46.70
CA LEU A 4 10.92 -13.50 -45.65
C LEU A 4 10.22 -14.16 -44.47
N ALA A 5 10.97 -14.48 -43.41
CA ALA A 5 10.40 -14.90 -42.15
C ALA A 5 9.70 -13.65 -41.57
N VAL A 6 8.36 -13.65 -41.57
CA VAL A 6 7.58 -12.70 -40.78
C VAL A 6 7.85 -13.09 -39.32
N ALA A 7 8.77 -12.37 -38.67
CA ALA A 7 8.80 -12.34 -37.23
C ALA A 7 7.46 -11.75 -36.79
N GLY A 8 6.68 -12.49 -35.99
CA GLY A 8 5.54 -11.90 -35.30
C GLY A 8 6.01 -10.69 -34.50
N THR A 9 5.14 -9.70 -34.31
CA THR A 9 5.40 -8.64 -33.33
C THR A 9 5.62 -9.31 -31.96
N SER A 10 6.60 -8.84 -31.21
CA SER A 10 6.86 -9.28 -29.83
C SER A 10 6.00 -8.47 -28.85
N HIS A 11 5.33 -9.11 -27.90
CA HIS A 11 4.37 -8.55 -26.94
C HIS A 11 4.65 -9.05 -25.53
N ALA A 12 4.94 -8.15 -24.60
CA ALA A 12 5.02 -8.58 -23.22
C ALA A 12 3.65 -8.92 -22.63
N ALA A 13 3.66 -9.58 -21.48
CA ALA A 13 2.45 -9.90 -20.74
C ALA A 13 2.63 -9.58 -19.26
N VAL A 14 1.60 -8.98 -18.67
CA VAL A 14 1.43 -8.90 -17.23
C VAL A 14 0.88 -10.24 -16.77
N VAL A 15 1.58 -10.90 -15.86
CA VAL A 15 1.35 -12.31 -15.49
C VAL A 15 0.76 -12.47 -14.11
N THR A 16 1.03 -11.53 -13.19
CA THR A 16 0.33 -11.47 -11.89
C THR A 16 0.06 -10.02 -11.51
N GLY A 17 -1.02 -9.84 -10.77
CA GLY A 17 -1.28 -8.62 -10.02
C GLY A 17 -1.49 -9.00 -8.57
N ALA A 18 -1.01 -8.15 -7.67
CA ALA A 18 -1.29 -8.27 -6.25
C ALA A 18 -1.87 -6.97 -5.72
N GLY A 19 -2.72 -7.09 -4.71
CA GLY A 19 -3.31 -5.98 -3.98
C GLY A 19 -3.41 -6.34 -2.50
N GLU A 20 -3.07 -5.41 -1.63
CA GLU A 20 -3.27 -5.51 -0.19
C GLU A 20 -3.87 -4.20 0.33
N ALA A 21 -4.78 -4.28 1.29
CA ALA A 21 -5.35 -3.10 1.92
C ALA A 21 -5.71 -3.39 3.38
N SER A 22 -5.44 -2.44 4.25
CA SER A 22 -5.87 -2.47 5.65
C SER A 22 -6.25 -1.06 6.10
N GLY A 23 -7.30 -0.96 6.90
CA GLY A 23 -7.83 0.34 7.30
C GLY A 23 -7.06 0.96 8.46
N LEU A 24 -6.71 0.18 9.47
CA LEU A 24 -6.08 0.68 10.69
C LEU A 24 -5.16 -0.37 11.30
N THR A 25 -3.95 0.06 11.65
CA THR A 25 -3.01 -0.66 12.51
C THR A 25 -2.48 0.31 13.55
N VAL A 26 -2.53 -0.10 14.82
CA VAL A 26 -1.97 0.63 15.97
C VAL A 26 -1.21 -0.39 16.80
N ASP A 27 0.09 -0.18 16.93
CA ASP A 27 0.93 -0.85 17.92
C ASP A 27 1.51 0.22 18.83
N ALA A 28 1.07 0.28 20.07
CA ALA A 28 1.60 1.20 21.06
C ALA A 28 1.92 0.46 22.35
N SER A 29 3.06 0.78 22.94
CA SER A 29 3.50 0.20 24.19
C SER A 29 4.08 1.27 25.11
N VAL A 30 3.92 1.06 26.42
CA VAL A 30 4.53 1.91 27.44
C VAL A 30 5.11 1.07 28.57
N THR A 31 6.37 1.36 28.91
CA THR A 31 7.01 0.75 30.07
C THR A 31 6.92 1.70 31.26
N LEU A 32 5.97 1.43 32.16
CA LEU A 32 5.80 2.19 33.39
C LEU A 32 6.69 1.65 34.51
N LEU A 33 7.34 2.56 35.22
CA LEU A 33 8.23 2.22 36.35
C LEU A 33 7.44 1.48 37.45
N GLY A 34 7.57 0.16 37.48
CA GLY A 34 7.03 -0.71 38.54
C GLY A 34 5.68 -1.36 38.25
N SER A 35 5.05 -1.15 37.08
CA SER A 35 3.73 -1.71 36.75
C SER A 35 3.70 -2.65 35.53
N GLY A 36 4.86 -3.00 34.97
CA GLY A 36 4.93 -3.85 33.78
C GLY A 36 4.67 -3.08 32.48
N LEU A 37 4.78 -3.79 31.37
CA LEU A 37 4.49 -3.29 30.03
C LEU A 37 2.96 -3.17 29.87
N LEU A 38 2.48 -2.04 29.38
CA LEU A 38 1.10 -1.89 28.91
C LEU A 38 1.13 -1.71 27.40
N ASP A 39 0.30 -2.48 26.72
CA ASP A 39 0.22 -2.50 25.26
C ASP A 39 -1.21 -2.14 24.80
N LEU A 40 -1.29 -1.48 23.66
CA LEU A 40 -2.49 -1.18 22.90
C LEU A 40 -2.21 -1.62 21.47
N GLU A 41 -2.76 -2.78 21.13
CA GLU A 41 -2.66 -3.36 19.80
C GLU A 41 -4.04 -3.35 19.15
N VAL A 42 -4.15 -2.74 17.98
CA VAL A 42 -5.34 -2.73 17.14
C VAL A 42 -4.95 -3.05 15.72
N GLY A 43 -5.63 -4.01 15.12
CA GLY A 43 -5.49 -4.32 13.70
C GLY A 43 -4.41 -5.35 13.36
N PRO A 44 -4.13 -5.56 12.06
CA PRO A 44 -4.73 -4.83 10.93
C PRO A 44 -6.25 -5.03 10.82
N VAL A 45 -7.00 -3.94 10.67
CA VAL A 45 -8.48 -3.95 10.58
C VAL A 45 -8.94 -3.96 9.14
N ALA A 46 -9.95 -4.79 8.84
CA ALA A 46 -10.49 -5.00 7.49
C ALA A 46 -9.36 -5.36 6.51
N GLU A 47 -8.48 -6.26 6.92
CA GLU A 47 -7.33 -6.67 6.11
C GLU A 47 -7.78 -7.59 4.97
N ILE A 48 -7.36 -7.25 3.74
CA ILE A 48 -7.53 -8.08 2.56
C ILE A 48 -6.23 -8.09 1.75
N ALA A 49 -5.95 -9.24 1.14
CA ALA A 49 -4.80 -9.44 0.29
C ALA A 49 -5.11 -10.52 -0.76
N ASP A 50 -4.73 -10.29 -2.02
CA ASP A 50 -4.70 -11.30 -3.08
C ASP A 50 -3.48 -11.08 -4.00
N ASP A 51 -2.92 -12.18 -4.49
CA ASP A 51 -1.88 -12.23 -5.52
C ASP A 51 -2.25 -13.35 -6.49
N SER A 52 -2.69 -12.95 -7.68
CA SER A 52 -3.24 -13.89 -8.64
C SER A 52 -2.85 -13.53 -10.08
N SER A 53 -2.84 -14.58 -10.91
CA SER A 53 -2.66 -14.49 -12.36
C SER A 53 -3.99 -14.39 -13.11
N SER A 54 -5.10 -14.45 -12.38
CA SER A 54 -6.46 -14.28 -12.89
C SER A 54 -7.09 -13.04 -12.24
N PRO A 55 -8.07 -12.40 -12.91
CA PRO A 55 -8.71 -11.21 -12.37
C PRO A 55 -9.40 -11.51 -11.04
N PHE A 56 -9.36 -10.54 -10.13
CA PHE A 56 -10.01 -10.61 -8.83
C PHE A 56 -10.60 -9.26 -8.44
N THR A 57 -11.63 -9.31 -7.60
CA THR A 57 -12.25 -8.13 -6.98
C THR A 57 -12.76 -8.57 -5.62
N ASP A 58 -12.18 -8.03 -4.55
CA ASP A 58 -12.53 -8.38 -3.18
C ASP A 58 -12.68 -7.12 -2.33
N SER A 59 -13.50 -7.22 -1.28
CA SER A 59 -13.72 -6.13 -0.34
C SER A 59 -14.07 -6.68 1.04
N ASP A 60 -13.57 -6.05 2.09
CA ASP A 60 -13.97 -6.32 3.47
C ASP A 60 -14.50 -5.05 4.15
N THR A 61 -15.34 -5.21 5.15
CA THR A 61 -15.85 -4.10 5.95
C THR A 61 -16.07 -4.50 7.41
N VAL A 62 -15.39 -3.79 8.30
CA VAL A 62 -15.63 -3.84 9.74
C VAL A 62 -16.49 -2.63 10.12
N ILE A 63 -17.64 -2.88 10.75
CA ILE A 63 -18.65 -1.82 11.01
C ILE A 63 -18.15 -0.75 12.00
N SER A 64 -17.34 -1.16 12.97
CA SER A 64 -16.78 -0.29 13.99
C SER A 64 -15.62 -0.98 14.70
N VAL A 65 -14.63 -0.21 15.12
CA VAL A 65 -13.54 -0.69 15.98
C VAL A 65 -13.55 0.15 17.23
N THR A 66 -13.61 -0.49 18.40
CA THR A 66 -13.45 0.21 19.66
C THR A 66 -12.48 -0.58 20.52
N SER A 67 -11.32 -0.01 20.82
CA SER A 67 -10.31 -0.55 21.71
C SER A 67 -9.95 0.50 22.76
N THR A 68 -9.80 0.06 24.00
CA THR A 68 -9.43 0.97 25.10
C THR A 68 -8.55 0.23 26.09
N THR A 69 -7.34 0.73 26.27
CA THR A 69 -6.43 0.28 27.31
C THR A 69 -6.38 1.35 28.38
N LEU A 70 -6.73 0.98 29.61
CA LEU A 70 -6.66 1.88 30.75
C LEU A 70 -5.24 2.49 30.81
N LEU A 71 -5.15 3.82 30.90
CA LEU A 71 -3.89 4.58 30.95
C LEU A 71 -3.19 4.82 29.60
N LEU A 72 -3.23 3.88 28.66
CA LEU A 72 -2.47 3.95 27.41
C LEU A 72 -3.21 4.62 26.25
N GLY A 73 -4.53 4.47 26.15
CA GLY A 73 -5.28 5.15 25.09
C GLY A 73 -6.57 4.47 24.67
N ASN A 74 -7.23 5.10 23.70
CA ASN A 74 -8.41 4.59 23.03
C ASN A 74 -8.26 4.74 21.52
N VAL A 75 -8.91 3.82 20.82
CA VAL A 75 -9.08 3.83 19.38
C VAL A 75 -10.56 3.55 19.13
N ASP A 76 -11.25 4.50 18.51
CA ASP A 76 -12.63 4.34 18.08
C ASP A 76 -12.72 4.69 16.58
N THR A 77 -13.46 3.91 15.84
CA THR A 77 -13.76 4.16 14.43
C THR A 77 -15.20 3.80 14.12
N GLY A 78 -15.77 4.51 13.15
CA GLY A 78 -16.91 4.01 12.39
C GLY A 78 -16.51 2.88 11.45
N ALA A 79 -17.17 2.81 10.30
CA ALA A 79 -16.93 1.76 9.31
C ALA A 79 -15.51 1.85 8.75
N VAL A 80 -14.85 0.69 8.69
CA VAL A 80 -13.55 0.51 8.06
C VAL A 80 -13.76 -0.40 6.86
N THR A 81 -13.54 0.12 5.66
CA THR A 81 -13.78 -0.59 4.40
C THR A 81 -12.50 -0.64 3.58
N THR A 82 -12.20 -1.80 3.02
CA THR A 82 -11.07 -2.01 2.11
C THR A 82 -11.56 -2.69 0.84
N SER A 83 -10.90 -2.41 -0.28
CA SER A 83 -11.12 -3.16 -1.52
C SER A 83 -9.86 -3.29 -2.34
N ILE A 84 -9.75 -4.42 -3.04
CA ILE A 84 -8.70 -4.71 -4.00
C ILE A 84 -9.35 -5.16 -5.32
N ASP A 85 -8.74 -4.77 -6.44
CA ASP A 85 -9.20 -5.12 -7.79
C ASP A 85 -8.02 -5.27 -8.74
N SER A 86 -8.06 -6.30 -9.58
CA SER A 86 -7.07 -6.55 -10.61
C SER A 86 -7.71 -7.16 -11.86
N ASP A 87 -7.31 -6.67 -13.03
CA ASP A 87 -7.77 -7.18 -14.33
C ASP A 87 -6.78 -8.14 -14.99
N VAL A 88 -5.72 -8.54 -14.27
CA VAL A 88 -4.65 -9.38 -14.79
C VAL A 88 -5.17 -10.76 -15.20
N ASP A 89 -5.03 -11.09 -16.47
CA ASP A 89 -5.54 -12.33 -17.08
C ASP A 89 -4.46 -13.11 -17.84
N GLY A 90 -3.18 -12.70 -17.74
CA GLY A 90 -2.07 -13.25 -18.51
C GLY A 90 -2.13 -12.95 -20.02
N GLY A 91 -3.09 -12.12 -20.45
CA GLY A 91 -3.29 -11.69 -21.82
C GLY A 91 -2.42 -10.49 -22.19
N PHE A 92 -2.63 -10.01 -23.42
CA PHE A 92 -1.87 -8.87 -23.95
C PHE A 92 -2.45 -7.52 -23.51
N GLY A 93 -1.58 -6.52 -23.43
CA GLY A 93 -1.93 -5.13 -23.23
C GLY A 93 -1.83 -4.67 -21.78
N ILE A 94 -2.23 -3.42 -21.56
CA ILE A 94 -2.20 -2.77 -20.24
C ILE A 94 -3.11 -3.53 -19.27
N ARG A 95 -2.60 -3.75 -18.07
CA ARG A 95 -3.36 -4.24 -16.91
C ARG A 95 -3.31 -3.22 -15.78
N THR A 96 -4.15 -3.43 -14.80
CA THR A 96 -4.32 -2.60 -13.61
C THR A 96 -4.44 -3.47 -12.38
N SER A 97 -3.76 -3.08 -11.31
CA SER A 97 -4.06 -3.51 -9.94
C SER A 97 -4.31 -2.27 -9.11
N THR A 98 -5.38 -2.28 -8.31
CA THR A 98 -5.82 -1.17 -7.46
C THR A 98 -6.18 -1.68 -6.08
N SER A 99 -5.76 -0.94 -5.06
CA SER A 99 -6.14 -1.16 -3.67
C SER A 99 -6.60 0.15 -3.06
N THR A 100 -7.60 0.08 -2.19
CA THR A 100 -8.13 1.23 -1.46
C THR A 100 -8.48 0.87 -0.03
N ALA A 101 -8.28 1.82 0.88
CA ALA A 101 -8.74 1.74 2.26
C ALA A 101 -9.51 3.01 2.64
N MET A 102 -10.57 2.85 3.43
CA MET A 102 -11.38 3.92 3.98
C MET A 102 -11.63 3.66 5.47
N VAL A 103 -11.44 4.69 6.30
CA VAL A 103 -11.77 4.69 7.73
C VAL A 103 -12.72 5.85 7.98
N ASP A 104 -13.93 5.56 8.45
CA ASP A 104 -14.92 6.54 8.86
C ASP A 104 -14.80 6.87 10.35
N SER A 105 -15.02 8.13 10.71
CA SER A 105 -15.17 8.62 12.07
C SER A 105 -14.05 8.16 13.02
N LEU A 106 -12.80 8.40 12.63
CA LEU A 106 -11.61 8.06 13.41
C LEU A 106 -11.51 8.97 14.64
N ASP A 107 -11.35 8.34 15.81
CA ASP A 107 -10.95 8.97 17.06
C ASP A 107 -9.89 8.11 17.77
N LEU A 108 -8.63 8.51 17.63
CA LEU A 108 -7.49 7.88 18.26
C LEU A 108 -6.87 8.83 19.27
N ALA A 109 -6.65 8.34 20.49
CA ALA A 109 -5.94 9.06 21.53
C ALA A 109 -4.98 8.14 22.29
N LEU A 110 -3.72 8.55 22.41
CA LEU A 110 -2.72 7.91 23.25
C LEU A 110 -2.45 8.74 24.51
N LEU A 111 -2.36 8.02 25.63
CA LEU A 111 -2.08 8.48 26.99
C LEU A 111 -3.11 9.42 27.62
N GLY A 112 -4.36 9.41 27.16
CA GLY A 112 -5.44 10.23 27.75
C GLY A 112 -5.77 9.92 29.21
N GLY A 113 -5.24 8.84 29.79
CA GLY A 113 -5.50 8.42 31.17
C GLY A 113 -4.64 9.07 32.25
N ILE A 114 -3.51 9.72 31.91
CA ILE A 114 -2.56 10.33 32.88
C ILE A 114 -2.48 11.87 32.83
N GLY A 115 -3.26 12.53 31.98
CA GLY A 115 -3.19 13.98 31.78
C GLY A 115 -3.86 14.43 30.49
N ALA A 116 -3.28 15.44 29.82
CA ALA A 116 -3.66 15.78 28.45
C ALA A 116 -3.14 14.69 27.49
N ASP A 117 -3.90 14.39 26.43
CA ASP A 117 -3.51 13.42 25.40
C ASP A 117 -2.12 13.78 24.84
N THR A 118 -1.23 12.79 24.86
CA THR A 118 0.10 12.93 24.28
C THR A 118 0.01 12.98 22.76
N LEU A 119 -0.88 12.18 22.19
CA LEU A 119 -1.20 12.17 20.77
C LEU A 119 -2.70 11.98 20.64
N SER A 120 -3.37 12.84 19.91
CA SER A 120 -4.74 12.58 19.44
C SER A 120 -4.86 12.87 17.95
N VAL A 121 -5.61 12.02 17.27
CA VAL A 121 -5.87 12.05 15.83
C VAL A 121 -7.34 11.80 15.63
N THR A 122 -8.06 12.78 15.10
CA THR A 122 -9.47 12.64 14.75
C THR A 122 -9.69 13.01 13.29
N ALA A 123 -10.56 12.30 12.59
CA ALA A 123 -10.96 12.62 11.23
C ALA A 123 -12.35 12.04 10.94
N ASP A 124 -13.14 12.73 10.12
CA ASP A 124 -14.45 12.23 9.73
C ASP A 124 -14.32 11.10 8.71
N THR A 125 -13.34 11.20 7.80
CA THR A 125 -13.06 10.16 6.82
C THR A 125 -11.59 10.22 6.44
N VAL A 126 -10.92 9.07 6.41
CA VAL A 126 -9.56 8.89 5.90
C VAL A 126 -9.62 7.90 4.74
N THR A 127 -8.98 8.22 3.63
CA THR A 127 -8.92 7.37 2.43
C THR A 127 -7.50 7.25 1.90
N SER A 128 -7.16 6.07 1.39
CA SER A 128 -5.97 5.85 0.57
C SER A 128 -6.30 5.01 -0.66
N SER A 129 -5.50 5.19 -1.70
CA SER A 129 -5.54 4.38 -2.91
C SER A 129 -4.14 4.24 -3.51
N ALA A 130 -3.78 3.00 -3.81
CA ALA A 130 -2.62 2.63 -4.61
C ALA A 130 -3.09 2.00 -5.91
N MET A 131 -2.55 2.45 -7.04
CA MET A 131 -2.84 1.90 -8.36
C MET A 131 -1.56 1.72 -9.14
N VAL A 132 -1.40 0.55 -9.74
CA VAL A 132 -0.37 0.26 -10.73
C VAL A 132 -1.05 -0.07 -12.05
N SER A 133 -0.65 0.60 -13.13
CA SER A 133 -1.18 0.34 -14.46
C SER A 133 -0.08 0.31 -15.50
N GLY A 134 -0.10 -0.68 -16.37
CA GLY A 134 0.80 -0.71 -17.53
C GLY A 134 1.02 -2.10 -18.10
N ASP A 135 2.06 -2.18 -18.90
CA ASP A 135 2.63 -3.41 -19.45
C ASP A 135 4.15 -3.36 -19.24
N TYR A 136 4.86 -4.42 -19.59
CA TYR A 136 6.31 -4.53 -19.41
C TYR A 136 7.07 -3.34 -20.01
N GLY A 137 7.94 -2.75 -19.19
CA GLY A 137 8.79 -1.61 -19.54
C GLY A 137 8.05 -0.27 -19.56
N ALA A 138 6.75 -0.24 -19.21
CA ALA A 138 5.93 0.96 -19.24
C ALA A 138 4.83 0.94 -18.16
N MET A 139 5.20 0.68 -16.91
CA MET A 139 4.29 0.78 -15.77
C MET A 139 4.20 2.21 -15.22
N THR A 140 3.01 2.57 -14.77
CA THR A 140 2.68 3.85 -14.13
C THR A 140 2.13 3.57 -12.74
N LEU A 141 2.66 4.26 -11.75
CA LEU A 141 2.24 4.19 -10.36
C LEU A 141 1.41 5.44 -10.04
N THR A 142 0.27 5.28 -9.40
CA THR A 142 -0.58 6.38 -8.93
C THR A 142 -0.99 6.11 -7.49
N GLY A 143 -0.52 6.95 -6.57
CA GLY A 143 -0.93 6.93 -5.17
C GLY A 143 -1.70 8.20 -4.82
N THR A 144 -2.78 8.04 -4.06
CA THR A 144 -3.56 9.17 -3.55
C THR A 144 -4.06 8.88 -2.14
N SER A 145 -4.16 9.94 -1.33
CA SER A 145 -4.77 9.88 -0.01
C SER A 145 -5.63 11.12 0.19
N GLY A 146 -6.67 11.00 1.02
CA GLY A 146 -7.60 12.09 1.31
C GLY A 146 -8.14 12.00 2.72
N VAL A 147 -8.32 13.15 3.37
CA VAL A 147 -8.87 13.22 4.72
C VAL A 147 -9.87 14.37 4.86
N GLU A 148 -10.96 14.12 5.58
CA GLU A 148 -11.96 15.12 5.94
C GLU A 148 -11.85 15.47 7.43
N ASN A 149 -11.83 16.78 7.73
CA ASN A 149 -11.82 17.34 9.08
C ASN A 149 -10.69 16.79 10.00
N LEU A 150 -9.51 16.54 9.44
CA LEU A 150 -8.34 16.08 10.20
C LEU A 150 -7.98 17.07 11.30
N GLN A 151 -7.88 16.56 12.52
CA GLN A 151 -7.28 17.26 13.64
C GLN A 151 -6.24 16.35 14.29
N ILE A 152 -5.06 16.91 14.52
CA ILE A 152 -3.98 16.23 15.23
C ILE A 152 -3.53 17.13 16.37
N SER A 153 -3.37 16.57 17.55
CA SER A 153 -2.77 17.25 18.70
C SER A 153 -1.65 16.40 19.27
N VAL A 154 -0.53 17.06 19.59
CA VAL A 154 0.62 16.44 20.27
C VAL A 154 0.88 17.19 21.57
N ALA A 155 0.92 16.47 22.68
CA ALA A 155 1.07 17.00 24.03
C ALA A 155 0.08 18.15 24.33
N GLY A 156 -1.19 17.98 23.93
CA GLY A 156 -2.25 18.97 24.07
C GLY A 156 -2.14 20.20 23.16
N SER A 157 -1.17 20.24 22.24
CA SER A 157 -1.02 21.32 21.27
C SER A 157 -1.50 20.86 19.89
N ALA A 158 -2.51 21.56 19.36
CA ALA A 158 -3.00 21.30 18.01
C ALA A 158 -1.93 21.59 16.95
N ILE A 159 -1.74 20.64 16.03
CA ILE A 159 -0.86 20.77 14.88
C ILE A 159 -1.64 21.43 13.75
N THR A 160 -1.06 22.46 13.14
CA THR A 160 -1.66 23.10 11.97
C THR A 160 -1.44 22.24 10.74
N ILE A 161 -2.52 21.76 10.13
CA ILE A 161 -2.48 20.98 8.89
C ILE A 161 -2.49 21.95 7.69
N PRO A 162 -1.47 21.93 6.80
CA PRO A 162 -1.51 22.66 5.55
C PRO A 162 -2.69 22.23 4.67
N VAL A 163 -3.31 23.18 3.96
CA VAL A 163 -4.47 22.89 3.08
C VAL A 163 -4.15 21.93 1.93
N ASP A 164 -2.87 21.82 1.59
CA ASP A 164 -2.32 21.02 0.51
C ASP A 164 -1.55 19.79 1.01
N ALA A 165 -1.64 19.46 2.31
CA ALA A 165 -0.85 18.41 2.95
C ALA A 165 -1.00 17.02 2.30
N PHE A 166 -2.17 16.73 1.70
CA PHE A 166 -2.45 15.48 1.00
C PHE A 166 -2.25 15.56 -0.51
N SER A 167 -1.96 16.74 -1.07
CA SER A 167 -1.76 16.92 -2.52
C SER A 167 -0.37 16.50 -3.00
N THR A 168 0.59 16.40 -2.08
CA THR A 168 1.96 15.97 -2.33
C THR A 168 2.24 14.65 -1.62
N ALA A 169 2.89 13.71 -2.29
CA ALA A 169 3.36 12.49 -1.64
C ALA A 169 4.41 12.79 -0.56
N ASN A 170 4.43 11.98 0.49
CA ASN A 170 5.42 11.98 1.57
C ASN A 170 5.51 13.32 2.32
N ASN A 171 4.37 13.92 2.67
CA ASN A 171 4.32 15.19 3.39
C ASN A 171 4.63 14.97 4.88
N VAL A 172 5.83 15.38 5.32
CA VAL A 172 6.22 15.30 6.73
C VAL A 172 5.62 16.49 7.48
N LEU A 173 4.55 16.25 8.24
CA LEU A 173 3.84 17.26 9.00
C LEU A 173 4.61 17.65 10.28
N LEU A 174 5.14 16.63 10.95
CA LEU A 174 5.90 16.79 12.19
C LEU A 174 7.06 15.80 12.17
N ASP A 175 8.25 16.28 12.51
CA ASP A 175 9.42 15.46 12.80
C ASP A 175 10.19 16.18 13.90
N LEU A 176 9.69 16.01 15.11
CA LEU A 176 10.21 16.68 16.29
C LEU A 176 9.95 15.78 17.46
N ALA A 177 10.85 15.84 18.45
CA ALA A 177 10.47 15.37 19.77
C ALA A 177 10.14 13.86 19.79
N GLY A 178 10.82 13.03 18.97
CA GLY A 178 10.54 11.59 18.87
C GLY A 178 9.20 11.26 18.21
N VAL A 179 8.41 12.25 17.80
CA VAL A 179 7.15 12.06 17.06
C VAL A 179 7.39 12.43 15.61
N ARG A 180 7.08 11.49 14.72
CA ARG A 180 7.10 11.67 13.27
C ARG A 180 5.71 11.41 12.73
N ILE A 181 5.18 12.34 11.95
CA ILE A 181 3.89 12.22 11.26
C ILE A 181 4.11 12.48 9.78
N VAL A 182 3.83 11.48 8.96
CA VAL A 182 3.88 11.55 7.50
C VAL A 182 2.46 11.39 6.96
N LEU A 183 2.04 12.33 6.14
CA LEU A 183 0.76 12.32 5.44
C LEU A 183 0.99 11.92 3.98
N ASN A 184 0.04 11.17 3.42
CA ASN A 184 0.11 10.65 2.05
C ASN A 184 1.48 10.03 1.76
N GLU A 185 1.94 9.15 2.64
CA GLU A 185 3.20 8.43 2.44
C GLU A 185 3.06 7.49 1.25
N GLN A 186 4.00 7.55 0.31
CA GLN A 186 4.02 6.71 -0.88
C GLN A 186 5.41 6.09 -1.02
N ILE A 187 5.46 4.77 -0.96
CA ILE A 187 6.69 3.97 -1.03
C ILE A 187 6.68 3.19 -2.33
N ASP A 188 7.53 3.61 -3.26
CA ASP A 188 7.77 2.90 -4.52
C ASP A 188 8.71 1.72 -4.25
N THR A 189 8.17 0.50 -4.37
CA THR A 189 8.90 -0.77 -4.20
C THR A 189 9.14 -1.47 -5.54
N SER A 190 8.95 -0.75 -6.66
CA SER A 190 9.13 -1.25 -8.01
C SER A 190 10.55 -1.77 -8.26
N SER A 191 10.65 -2.79 -9.10
CA SER A 191 11.94 -3.37 -9.50
C SER A 191 11.91 -3.84 -10.94
N SER A 192 12.99 -3.58 -11.67
CA SER A 192 13.15 -4.03 -13.06
C SER A 192 14.49 -4.75 -13.23
N GLY A 193 14.50 -5.87 -13.98
CA GLY A 193 15.73 -6.63 -14.21
C GLY A 193 15.53 -7.98 -14.91
N ALA A 194 16.58 -8.47 -15.57
CA ALA A 194 16.72 -9.84 -16.07
C ALA A 194 15.50 -10.48 -16.79
N GLY A 195 14.69 -9.69 -17.50
CA GLY A 195 13.50 -10.22 -18.18
C GLY A 195 12.25 -10.29 -17.28
N PHE A 196 12.13 -9.35 -16.36
CA PHE A 196 10.98 -9.13 -15.50
C PHE A 196 10.88 -7.64 -15.19
N ASP A 197 9.67 -7.13 -15.05
CA ASP A 197 9.39 -5.76 -14.64
C ASP A 197 8.22 -5.77 -13.66
N ASN A 198 8.43 -5.14 -12.51
CA ASN A 198 7.49 -5.04 -11.41
C ASN A 198 7.28 -3.57 -11.04
N GLY A 199 6.04 -3.14 -11.16
CA GLY A 199 5.56 -1.88 -10.61
C GLY A 199 4.85 -2.18 -9.30
N ALA A 200 5.30 -1.58 -8.22
CA ALA A 200 4.72 -1.79 -6.90
C ALA A 200 4.71 -0.48 -6.11
N LEU A 201 3.56 -0.16 -5.52
CA LEU A 201 3.33 1.07 -4.78
C LEU A 201 2.57 0.78 -3.50
N GLU A 202 3.12 1.22 -2.38
CA GLU A 202 2.46 1.29 -1.08
C GLU A 202 2.05 2.73 -0.80
N VAL A 203 0.86 2.93 -0.23
CA VAL A 203 0.31 4.23 0.15
C VAL A 203 -0.30 4.15 1.53
N ASN A 204 0.22 4.96 2.45
CA ASN A 204 -0.35 5.17 3.77
C ASN A 204 -0.98 6.58 3.81
N ALA A 205 -2.25 6.68 4.19
CA ALA A 205 -2.89 8.00 4.31
C ALA A 205 -2.24 8.81 5.44
N ILE A 206 -2.06 8.18 6.60
CA ILE A 206 -1.38 8.77 7.76
C ILE A 206 -0.48 7.68 8.37
N HIS A 207 0.80 7.99 8.55
CA HIS A 207 1.75 7.17 9.27
C HIS A 207 2.36 7.99 10.41
N ILE A 208 2.24 7.48 11.64
CA ILE A 208 2.74 8.12 12.85
C ILE A 208 3.67 7.17 13.57
N THR A 209 4.89 7.62 13.80
CA THR A 209 5.86 6.93 14.65
C THR A 209 6.12 7.77 15.89
N VAL A 210 6.12 7.14 17.06
CA VAL A 210 6.50 7.74 18.34
C VAL A 210 7.63 6.92 18.94
N ASP A 211 8.74 7.57 19.24
CA ASP A 211 9.88 7.03 19.98
C ASP A 211 9.85 7.56 21.41
N GLY A 212 9.86 6.64 22.37
CA GLY A 212 9.74 6.85 23.81
C GLY A 212 10.87 7.67 24.43
N SER A 213 11.89 8.05 23.67
CA SER A 213 12.96 8.92 24.11
C SER A 213 12.50 10.32 24.53
N LEU A 214 11.32 10.81 24.13
CA LEU A 214 11.01 12.24 24.29
C LEU A 214 9.63 12.61 24.82
N VAL A 215 8.62 11.75 24.70
CA VAL A 215 7.48 11.87 25.62
C VAL A 215 7.96 11.31 26.94
N ALA A 216 8.02 12.12 28.00
CA ALA A 216 8.50 11.74 29.36
C ALA A 216 7.72 10.58 30.03
N THR A 217 6.92 9.87 29.24
CA THR A 217 6.07 8.73 29.53
C THR A 217 6.67 7.41 29.04
N GLY A 218 7.67 7.42 28.13
CA GLY A 218 8.29 6.20 27.60
C GLY A 218 7.36 5.38 26.69
N VAL A 219 6.62 6.07 25.82
CA VAL A 219 5.73 5.43 24.83
C VAL A 219 6.45 5.23 23.52
N ASP A 220 6.43 3.99 23.04
CA ASP A 220 6.77 3.66 21.67
C ASP A 220 5.47 3.34 20.93
N ALA A 221 5.28 3.91 19.74
CA ALA A 221 4.09 3.62 18.94
C ALA A 221 4.38 3.67 17.44
N ASP A 222 3.73 2.77 16.71
CA ASP A 222 3.62 2.77 15.25
C ASP A 222 2.14 2.70 14.87
N ILE A 223 1.69 3.70 14.12
CA ILE A 223 0.28 3.84 13.74
C ILE A 223 0.22 4.07 12.24
N VAL A 224 -0.52 3.20 11.56
CA VAL A 224 -0.80 3.31 10.13
C VAL A 224 -2.31 3.37 9.93
N ILE A 225 -2.78 4.41 9.27
CA ILE A 225 -4.19 4.63 8.95
C ILE A 225 -4.33 4.70 7.43
N GLY A 226 -5.21 3.88 6.89
CA GLY A 226 -5.47 3.74 5.46
C GLY A 226 -4.24 3.26 4.71
N HIS A 227 -3.88 1.99 4.85
CA HIS A 227 -2.83 1.35 4.06
C HIS A 227 -3.42 0.72 2.79
N SER A 228 -2.79 0.98 1.65
CA SER A 228 -3.10 0.37 0.36
C SER A 228 -1.81 0.04 -0.37
N PHE A 229 -1.71 -1.18 -0.89
CA PHE A 229 -0.60 -1.65 -1.71
C PHE A 229 -1.13 -2.25 -3.00
N ALA A 230 -0.54 -1.90 -4.13
CA ALA A 230 -0.83 -2.52 -5.42
C ALA A 230 0.47 -2.86 -6.14
N SER A 231 0.51 -4.00 -6.82
CA SER A 231 1.62 -4.36 -7.71
C SER A 231 1.18 -5.09 -8.97
N LEU A 232 1.99 -4.98 -10.01
CA LEU A 232 1.88 -5.73 -11.25
C LEU A 232 3.24 -6.32 -11.60
N ASN A 233 3.25 -7.60 -11.93
CA ASN A 233 4.43 -8.31 -12.42
C ASN A 233 4.25 -8.64 -13.89
N SER A 234 5.25 -8.29 -14.68
CA SER A 234 5.26 -8.53 -16.12
C SER A 234 6.56 -9.19 -16.58
N VAL A 235 6.46 -9.93 -17.68
CA VAL A 235 7.60 -10.59 -18.31
C VAL A 235 7.63 -10.25 -19.80
N PRO A 236 8.82 -10.07 -20.40
CA PRO A 236 8.97 -10.05 -21.84
C PRO A 236 8.67 -11.45 -22.39
N GLU A 237 8.24 -11.53 -23.66
CA GLU A 237 7.86 -12.81 -24.27
C GLU A 237 8.90 -13.91 -24.04
N PRO A 238 8.44 -15.14 -23.76
CA PRO A 238 9.32 -16.29 -23.95
C PRO A 238 9.73 -16.34 -25.43
N GLY A 239 11.04 -16.23 -25.72
CA GLY A 239 11.59 -16.36 -27.07
C GLY A 239 11.34 -17.73 -27.73
N SER A 240 10.55 -18.60 -27.11
CA SER A 240 10.16 -19.93 -27.60
C SER A 240 9.36 -19.88 -28.91
N ILE A 241 8.57 -18.82 -29.16
CA ILE A 241 7.89 -18.65 -30.46
C ILE A 241 8.92 -18.36 -31.56
N ALA A 242 9.86 -17.44 -31.30
CA ALA A 242 10.94 -17.13 -32.24
C ALA A 242 11.87 -18.34 -32.46
N LEU A 243 12.21 -19.08 -31.40
CA LEU A 243 13.00 -20.31 -31.48
C LEU A 243 12.25 -21.43 -32.22
N GLY A 244 10.95 -21.60 -31.96
CA GLY A 244 10.10 -22.57 -32.63
C GLY A 244 9.95 -22.28 -34.13
N ALA A 245 9.71 -21.01 -34.49
CA ALA A 245 9.65 -20.55 -35.87
C ALA A 245 10.99 -20.76 -36.58
N THR A 246 12.11 -20.43 -35.92
CA THR A 246 13.45 -20.64 -36.46
C THR A 246 13.74 -22.14 -36.66
N GLY A 247 13.38 -22.98 -35.69
CA GLY A 247 13.52 -24.44 -35.78
C GLY A 247 12.74 -25.04 -36.95
N LEU A 248 11.50 -24.59 -37.16
CA LEU A 248 10.66 -24.98 -38.30
C LEU A 248 11.26 -24.54 -39.65
N LEU A 249 11.79 -23.31 -39.74
CA LEU A 249 12.46 -22.82 -40.94
C LEU A 249 13.73 -23.61 -41.26
N MET A 250 14.52 -23.98 -40.24
CA MET A 250 15.70 -24.84 -40.42
C MET A 250 15.29 -26.24 -40.93
N LEU A 251 14.20 -26.81 -40.42
CA LEU A 251 13.66 -28.11 -40.85
C LEU A 251 13.18 -28.09 -42.31
N VAL A 252 12.46 -27.03 -42.72
CA VAL A 252 12.00 -26.84 -44.10
C VAL A 252 13.20 -26.63 -45.04
N GLY A 253 14.18 -25.82 -44.64
CA GLY A 253 15.42 -25.61 -45.38
C GLY A 253 16.23 -26.89 -45.56
N TYR A 254 16.33 -27.72 -44.51
CA TYR A 254 17.00 -29.01 -44.56
C TYR A 254 16.32 -30.00 -45.51
N ARG A 255 14.97 -30.10 -45.45
CA ARG A 255 14.20 -30.96 -46.37
C ARG A 255 14.36 -30.54 -47.83
N ARG A 256 14.35 -29.24 -48.13
CA ARG A 256 14.54 -28.72 -49.49
C ARG A 256 15.94 -28.95 -50.06
N ARG A 257 16.97 -29.12 -49.21
CA ARG A 257 18.33 -29.47 -49.68
C ARG A 257 18.51 -30.96 -49.99
N LYS A 258 17.61 -31.82 -49.49
CA LYS A 258 17.68 -33.28 -49.66
C LYS A 258 16.78 -33.83 -50.76
N ALA A 259 15.81 -33.05 -51.24
CA ALA A 259 14.99 -33.34 -52.42
C ALA A 259 15.64 -32.72 -53.65
#